data_AF-A0A917L9H1-F1
#
_entry.id   AF-A0A917L9H1-F1
#
_cell.length_a   1.000
_cell.length_b   1.000
_cell.length_c   1.000
_cell.angle_alpha   90.00
_cell.angle_beta   90.00
_cell.angle_gamma   90.00
#
_symmetry.space_group_name_H-M   'P 1'
#
loop_
_entity.id
_entity.type
_entity.pdbx_description
1 polymer ?
#
loop_
_entity_poly.entity_id
_entity_poly.type
_entity_poly.pdbx_seq_one_letter_code
_entity_poly.pdbx_strand_id
1 'polypeptide(L)'
;MTGWLAEHMGAYGSSGVLCAVLLLPALEAALPMVGALLPGQTAVVLGGALAWSGVITIEATLLAAVAGAVLGNIVGYAIGRRWRARVLAPLRGPTRRGRYAERALGLIERRGGCAVFVGRFTAVLRTLVPTLCGATGMPLRRYLLWSVVSSAVWAPAFVLIGYVIGPAGPG
;
A
#
# COMPACT_ATOMS: atom_id res chain seq x y z
N MET A 1 -23.79 4.62 -1.91
CA MET A 1 -22.84 3.51 -1.66
C MET A 1 -21.90 3.73 -0.46
N THR A 2 -21.90 4.89 0.20
CA THR A 2 -21.07 5.17 1.39
C THR A 2 -21.75 4.84 2.72
N GLY A 3 -23.08 4.87 2.80
CA GLY A 3 -23.82 4.61 4.05
C GLY A 3 -23.82 3.15 4.52
N TRP A 4 -23.94 2.19 3.60
CA TRP A 4 -24.03 0.76 3.95
C TRP A 4 -22.75 0.21 4.58
N LEU A 5 -21.58 0.70 4.16
CA LEU A 5 -20.29 0.37 4.76
C LEU A 5 -20.10 1.01 6.14
N ALA A 6 -20.66 2.21 6.37
CA ALA A 6 -20.60 2.86 7.68
C ALA A 6 -21.49 2.14 8.71
N GLU A 7 -22.71 1.73 8.33
CA GLU A 7 -23.60 0.90 9.17
C GLU A 7 -23.01 -0.48 9.46
N HIS A 8 -22.44 -1.16 8.45
CA HIS A 8 -21.81 -2.47 8.67
C HIS A 8 -20.53 -2.36 9.50
N MET A 9 -19.71 -1.31 9.34
CA MET A 9 -18.51 -1.12 10.17
C MET A 9 -18.84 -0.74 11.62
N GLY A 10 -19.96 -0.06 11.87
CA GLY A 10 -20.46 0.18 13.23
C GLY A 10 -20.88 -1.09 13.96
N ALA A 11 -21.31 -2.13 13.23
CA ALA A 11 -21.76 -3.41 13.80
C ALA A 11 -20.61 -4.36 14.21
N TYR A 12 -19.40 -4.20 13.68
CA TYR A 12 -18.25 -5.08 13.97
C TYR A 12 -17.34 -4.60 15.12
N GLY A 13 -17.64 -3.44 15.72
CA GLY A 13 -16.80 -2.84 16.76
C GLY A 13 -15.43 -2.36 16.25
N SER A 14 -14.67 -1.71 17.13
CA SER A 14 -13.33 -1.15 16.85
C SER A 14 -12.36 -2.16 16.21
N SER A 15 -12.47 -3.44 16.57
CA SER A 15 -11.67 -4.55 16.05
C SER A 15 -11.88 -4.80 14.56
N GLY A 16 -13.11 -4.69 14.05
CA GLY A 16 -13.41 -4.91 12.63
C GLY A 16 -12.80 -3.84 11.72
N VAL A 17 -12.81 -2.59 12.19
CA VAL A 17 -12.21 -1.46 11.47
C VAL A 17 -10.69 -1.60 11.41
N LEU A 18 -10.04 -1.96 12.53
CA LEU A 18 -8.60 -2.20 12.55
C LEU A 18 -8.18 -3.36 11.63
N CYS A 19 -8.96 -4.44 11.59
CA CYS A 19 -8.75 -5.54 10.65
C CYS A 19 -8.85 -5.07 9.19
N ALA A 20 -9.85 -4.25 8.84
CA ALA A 20 -9.98 -3.71 7.48
C ALA A 20 -8.81 -2.78 7.10
N VAL A 21 -8.41 -1.88 8.00
CA VAL A 21 -7.27 -0.95 7.81
C VAL A 21 -5.95 -1.71 7.66
N LEU A 22 -5.81 -2.87 8.30
CA LEU A 22 -4.62 -3.71 8.18
C LEU A 22 -4.65 -4.60 6.92
N LEU A 23 -5.78 -5.28 6.68
CA LEU A 23 -5.88 -6.33 5.65
C LEU A 23 -6.01 -5.75 4.24
N LEU A 24 -6.73 -4.65 4.05
CA LEU A 24 -6.97 -4.11 2.70
C LEU A 24 -5.69 -3.59 2.03
N PRO A 25 -4.83 -2.78 2.69
CA PRO A 25 -3.54 -2.40 2.12
C PRO A 25 -2.61 -3.60 1.92
N ALA A 26 -2.65 -4.58 2.83
CA ALA A 26 -1.84 -5.79 2.74
C ALA A 26 -2.21 -6.62 1.51
N LEU A 27 -3.51 -6.85 1.28
CA LEU A 27 -4.05 -7.57 0.13
C LEU A 27 -3.80 -6.82 -1.19
N GLU A 28 -3.95 -5.50 -1.18
CA GLU A 28 -3.71 -4.67 -2.36
C GLU A 28 -2.26 -4.72 -2.84
N ALA A 29 -1.30 -4.63 -1.91
CA ALA A 29 0.11 -4.73 -2.25
C ALA A 29 0.57 -6.17 -2.54
N ALA A 30 -0.13 -7.18 -2.01
CA ALA A 30 0.12 -8.59 -2.31
C ALA A 30 -0.39 -9.01 -3.71
N LEU A 31 -1.49 -8.44 -4.19
CA LEU A 31 -2.14 -8.86 -5.44
C LEU A 31 -2.19 -7.70 -6.45
N PRO A 32 -1.13 -7.43 -7.23
CA PRO A 32 -1.13 -6.28 -8.15
C PRO A 32 -2.22 -6.30 -9.24
N MET A 33 -2.82 -7.46 -9.57
CA MET A 33 -3.95 -7.55 -10.52
C MET A 33 -5.34 -7.41 -9.88
N VAL A 34 -5.49 -7.64 -8.56
CA VAL A 34 -6.77 -7.52 -7.84
C VAL A 34 -6.78 -6.24 -6.98
N GLY A 35 -5.61 -5.77 -6.57
CA GLY A 35 -5.39 -4.62 -5.69
C GLY A 35 -5.81 -3.28 -6.29
N ALA A 36 -5.82 -3.13 -7.62
CA ALA A 36 -6.34 -1.90 -8.25
C ALA A 36 -7.83 -1.63 -7.94
N LEU A 37 -8.57 -2.64 -7.49
CA LEU A 37 -9.97 -2.56 -7.05
C LEU A 37 -10.15 -2.52 -5.53
N LEU A 38 -9.12 -2.89 -4.75
CA LEU A 38 -9.17 -2.88 -3.29
C LEU A 38 -8.66 -1.52 -2.80
N PRO A 39 -9.53 -0.64 -2.29
CA PRO A 39 -9.15 0.72 -2.01
C PRO A 39 -8.45 0.78 -0.65
N GLY A 40 -7.23 0.24 -0.53
CA GLY A 40 -6.43 0.27 0.70
C GLY A 40 -6.17 1.71 1.15
N GLN A 41 -6.02 2.64 0.20
CA GLN A 41 -5.97 4.08 0.50
C GLN A 41 -7.26 4.57 1.15
N THR A 42 -8.42 4.16 0.63
CA THR A 42 -9.72 4.55 1.19
C THR A 42 -9.95 3.94 2.56
N ALA A 43 -9.50 2.71 2.80
CA ALA A 43 -9.57 2.09 4.13
C ALA A 43 -8.75 2.88 5.17
N VAL A 44 -7.53 3.30 4.81
CA VAL A 44 -6.67 4.12 5.70
C VAL A 44 -7.27 5.52 5.94
N VAL A 45 -7.84 6.15 4.90
CA VAL A 45 -8.53 7.45 5.01
C VAL A 45 -9.80 7.33 5.85
N LEU A 46 -10.61 6.28 5.65
CA LEU A 46 -11.80 6.01 6.47
C LEU A 46 -11.43 5.70 7.92
N GLY A 47 -10.33 4.96 8.15
CA GLY A 47 -9.79 4.75 9.48
C GLY A 47 -9.43 6.07 10.16
N GLY A 48 -8.79 7.00 9.43
CA GLY A 48 -8.54 8.36 9.92
C GLY A 48 -9.82 9.11 10.30
N ALA A 49 -10.85 9.04 9.46
CA ALA A 49 -12.14 9.69 9.73
C ALA A 49 -12.89 9.07 10.93
N LEU A 50 -12.79 7.76 11.14
CA LEU A 50 -13.34 7.07 12.31
C LEU A 50 -12.53 7.35 13.58
N ALA A 51 -11.24 7.63 13.45
CA ALA A 51 -10.43 8.10 14.55
C ALA A 51 -10.82 9.52 14.99
N TRP A 52 -11.24 10.37 14.05
CA TRP A 52 -11.78 11.70 14.36
C TRP A 52 -13.06 11.63 15.20
N SER A 53 -13.98 10.71 14.88
CA SER A 53 -15.23 10.53 15.63
C SER A 53 -15.07 9.78 16.96
N GLY A 54 -13.84 9.45 17.37
CA GLY A 54 -13.55 8.78 18.64
C GLY A 54 -13.89 7.28 18.69
N VAL A 55 -14.25 6.67 17.56
CA VAL A 55 -14.59 5.24 17.48
C VAL A 55 -13.34 4.35 17.63
N ILE A 56 -12.20 4.84 17.14
CA ILE A 56 -10.89 4.18 17.27
C ILE A 56 -9.81 5.22 17.61
N THR A 57 -8.71 4.83 18.24
CA THR A 57 -7.62 5.77 18.52
C THR A 57 -6.80 6.04 17.25
N ILE A 58 -6.31 7.27 17.12
CA ILE A 58 -5.43 7.65 15.99
C ILE A 58 -4.13 6.84 16.00
N GLU A 59 -3.61 6.52 17.18
CA GLU A 59 -2.38 5.72 17.36
C GLU A 59 -2.56 4.30 16.83
N ALA A 60 -3.68 3.64 17.18
CA ALA A 60 -4.00 2.30 16.68
C ALA A 60 -4.20 2.30 15.16
N THR A 61 -4.83 3.34 14.63
CA THR A 61 -5.05 3.51 13.19
C THR A 61 -3.72 3.67 12.44
N LEU A 62 -2.82 4.51 12.96
CA LEU A 62 -1.48 4.70 12.39
C LEU A 62 -0.66 3.41 12.41
N LEU A 63 -0.64 2.70 13.54
CA LEU A 63 0.07 1.44 13.68
C LEU A 63 -0.48 0.39 12.71
N ALA A 64 -1.80 0.23 12.62
CA ALA A 64 -2.44 -0.71 11.70
C ALA A 64 -2.13 -0.37 10.23
N ALA A 65 -2.20 0.92 9.85
CA ALA A 65 -1.92 1.36 8.49
C ALA A 65 -0.44 1.15 8.09
N VAL A 66 0.50 1.48 8.98
CA VAL A 66 1.94 1.23 8.73
C VAL A 66 2.21 -0.27 8.65
N ALA A 67 1.69 -1.06 9.58
CA ALA A 67 1.88 -2.51 9.61
C ALA A 67 1.31 -3.18 8.36
N GLY A 68 0.08 -2.86 7.98
CA GLY A 68 -0.56 -3.37 6.75
C GLY A 68 0.21 -3.01 5.49
N ALA A 69 0.68 -1.75 5.38
CA ALA A 69 1.50 -1.31 4.27
C ALA A 69 2.84 -2.07 4.18
N VAL A 70 3.53 -2.27 5.31
CA VAL A 70 4.81 -2.99 5.35
C VAL A 70 4.62 -4.48 5.04
N LEU A 71 3.59 -5.12 5.61
CA LEU A 71 3.28 -6.53 5.35
C LEU A 71 2.95 -6.76 3.87
N GLY A 72 2.07 -5.94 3.30
CA GLY A 72 1.73 -6.02 1.89
C GLY A 72 2.94 -5.87 0.97
N ASN A 73 3.86 -4.96 1.30
CA ASN A 73 5.12 -4.79 0.58
C ASN A 73 6.02 -6.03 0.64
N ILE A 74 6.13 -6.65 1.82
CA ILE A 74 6.91 -7.89 1.99
C ILE A 74 6.32 -9.01 1.15
N VAL A 75 4.99 -9.17 1.16
CA VAL A 75 4.30 -10.18 0.37
C VAL A 75 4.48 -9.93 -1.12
N GLY A 76 4.27 -8.70 -1.59
CA GLY A 76 4.51 -8.33 -3.00
C GLY A 76 5.95 -8.60 -3.43
N TYR A 77 6.94 -8.26 -2.59
CA TYR A 77 8.35 -8.60 -2.82
C TYR A 77 8.57 -10.12 -2.88
N ALA A 78 7.99 -10.89 -1.97
CA ALA A 78 8.12 -12.35 -1.94
C ALA A 78 7.51 -12.99 -3.19
N ILE A 79 6.34 -12.51 -3.63
CA ILE A 79 5.70 -12.95 -4.88
C ILE A 79 6.60 -12.62 -6.08
N GLY A 80 7.09 -11.40 -6.16
CA GLY A 80 8.05 -10.98 -7.19
C GLY A 80 9.28 -11.88 -7.24
N ARG A 81 9.83 -12.21 -6.07
CA ARG A 81 11.02 -13.06 -5.91
C ARG A 81 10.75 -14.53 -6.23
N ARG A 82 9.56 -15.04 -5.97
CA ARG A 82 9.19 -16.43 -6.26
C ARG A 82 8.81 -16.64 -7.72
N TRP A 83 8.14 -15.67 -8.32
CA TRP A 83 7.58 -15.76 -9.68
C TRP A 83 8.37 -14.93 -10.70
N ARG A 84 9.68 -14.72 -10.48
CA ARG A 84 10.53 -13.83 -11.29
C ARG A 84 10.35 -14.00 -12.79
N ALA A 85 10.41 -15.25 -13.27
CA ALA A 85 10.29 -15.56 -14.69
C ALA A 85 8.94 -15.13 -15.28
N ARG A 86 7.83 -15.31 -14.54
CA ARG A 86 6.49 -14.91 -14.98
C ARG A 86 6.24 -13.42 -14.87
N VAL A 87 6.82 -12.76 -13.86
CA VAL A 87 6.75 -11.30 -13.70
C VAL A 87 7.55 -10.60 -14.78
N LEU A 88 8.73 -11.12 -15.13
CA LEU A 88 9.63 -10.52 -16.12
C LEU A 88 9.29 -10.93 -17.58
N ALA A 89 8.64 -12.06 -17.81
CA ALA A 89 8.26 -12.52 -19.15
C ALA A 89 7.46 -11.49 -19.98
N PRO A 90 6.36 -10.89 -19.47
CA PRO A 90 5.62 -9.86 -20.22
C PRO A 90 6.36 -8.52 -20.30
N LEU A 91 7.46 -8.36 -19.56
CA LEU A 91 8.30 -7.15 -19.57
C LEU A 91 9.43 -7.25 -20.61
N ARG A 92 9.71 -8.46 -21.10
CA ARG A 92 10.67 -8.72 -22.18
C ARG A 92 9.95 -8.66 -23.53
N GLY A 93 9.96 -7.50 -24.17
CA GLY A 93 9.40 -7.31 -25.52
C GLY A 93 9.18 -5.84 -25.89
N PRO A 94 9.00 -5.50 -27.18
CA PRO A 94 8.89 -4.12 -27.68
C PRO A 94 7.56 -3.41 -27.33
N THR A 95 6.72 -4.02 -26.51
CA THR A 95 5.45 -3.42 -26.07
C THR A 95 5.69 -2.22 -25.16
N ARG A 96 4.76 -1.25 -25.16
CA ARG A 96 4.81 -0.08 -24.25
C ARG A 96 5.05 -0.49 -22.79
N ARG A 97 4.44 -1.60 -22.35
CA ARG A 97 4.59 -2.15 -20.99
C ARG A 97 6.02 -2.64 -20.72
N GLY A 98 6.69 -3.28 -21.68
CA GLY A 98 8.09 -3.68 -21.57
C GLY A 98 9.04 -2.49 -21.39
N ARG A 99 8.85 -1.42 -22.17
CA ARG A 99 9.66 -0.19 -22.04
C ARG A 99 9.49 0.53 -20.70
N TYR A 100 8.29 0.55 -20.12
CA TYR A 100 8.07 1.14 -18.79
C TYR A 100 8.73 0.29 -17.70
N ALA A 101 8.68 -1.02 -17.83
CA ALA A 101 9.34 -1.93 -16.90
C ALA A 101 10.86 -1.86 -16.99
N GLU A 102 11.47 -1.87 -18.18
CA GLU A 102 12.92 -1.67 -18.33
C GLU A 102 13.38 -0.33 -17.75
N ARG A 103 12.59 0.73 -17.92
CA ARG A 103 12.88 2.01 -17.27
C ARG A 103 12.76 1.93 -15.76
N ALA A 104 11.74 1.25 -15.22
CA ALA A 104 11.58 1.06 -13.78
C ALA A 104 12.72 0.21 -13.19
N LEU A 105 13.12 -0.86 -13.89
CA LEU A 105 14.27 -1.71 -13.57
C LEU A 105 15.56 -0.89 -13.57
N GLY A 106 15.81 -0.13 -14.63
CA GLY A 106 16.96 0.77 -14.72
C GLY A 106 16.94 1.88 -13.67
N LEU A 107 15.77 2.37 -13.26
CA LEU A 107 15.66 3.35 -12.18
C LEU A 107 15.96 2.72 -10.81
N ILE A 108 15.50 1.48 -10.57
CA ILE A 108 15.80 0.71 -9.35
C ILE A 108 17.29 0.35 -9.30
N GLU A 109 17.89 -0.04 -10.42
CA GLU A 109 19.33 -0.31 -10.50
C GLU A 109 20.16 0.96 -10.28
N ARG A 110 19.78 2.09 -10.91
CA ARG A 110 20.53 3.36 -10.83
C ARG A 110 20.32 4.12 -9.53
N ARG A 111 19.10 4.16 -9.00
CA ARG A 111 18.74 4.95 -7.81
C ARG A 111 18.47 4.11 -6.55
N GLY A 112 18.45 2.78 -6.68
CA GLY A 112 18.28 1.87 -5.55
C GLY A 112 17.00 2.15 -4.75
N GLY A 113 17.18 2.40 -3.46
CA GLY A 113 16.09 2.63 -2.54
C GLY A 113 15.29 3.92 -2.73
N CYS A 114 15.89 4.97 -3.29
CA CYS A 114 15.16 6.21 -3.59
C CYS A 114 14.08 5.98 -4.66
N ALA A 115 14.29 5.04 -5.60
CA ALA A 115 13.26 4.66 -6.57
C ALA A 115 12.09 3.95 -5.90
N VAL A 116 12.34 3.16 -4.84
CA VAL A 116 11.29 2.52 -4.04
C VAL A 116 10.46 3.58 -3.31
N PHE A 117 11.11 4.58 -2.73
CA PHE A 117 10.43 5.68 -2.05
C PHE A 117 9.55 6.49 -3.00
N VAL A 118 10.12 7.01 -4.09
CA VAL A 118 9.38 7.87 -5.04
C VAL A 118 8.30 7.10 -5.80
N GLY A 119 8.58 5.84 -6.18
CA GLY A 119 7.61 5.00 -6.89
C GLY A 119 6.30 4.81 -6.11
N ARG A 120 6.36 4.76 -4.77
CA ARG A 120 5.18 4.55 -3.93
C ARG A 120 4.18 5.71 -3.91
N PHE A 121 4.58 6.92 -4.28
CA PHE A 121 3.67 8.06 -4.39
C PHE A 121 2.82 8.03 -5.68
N THR A 122 3.10 7.12 -6.60
CA THR A 122 2.29 6.92 -7.80
C THR A 122 1.44 5.65 -7.65
N ALA A 123 0.13 5.77 -7.88
CA ALA A 123 -0.82 4.67 -7.66
C ALA A 123 -0.48 3.38 -8.44
N VAL A 124 0.07 3.53 -9.65
CA VAL A 124 0.46 2.38 -10.48
C VAL A 124 1.79 1.78 -10.03
N LEU A 125 2.80 2.59 -9.70
CA LEU A 125 4.10 2.03 -9.30
C LEU A 125 4.07 1.49 -7.87
N ARG A 126 3.18 1.94 -6.97
CA ARG A 126 3.15 1.43 -5.58
C ARG A 126 2.85 -0.07 -5.48
N THR A 127 2.04 -0.61 -6.38
CA THR A 127 1.70 -2.05 -6.42
C THR A 127 2.73 -2.86 -7.21
N LEU A 128 3.37 -2.24 -8.21
CA LEU A 128 4.36 -2.89 -9.06
C LEU A 128 5.76 -2.91 -8.44
N VAL A 129 6.17 -1.85 -7.75
CA VAL A 129 7.52 -1.70 -7.16
C VAL A 129 7.91 -2.85 -6.22
N PRO A 130 7.07 -3.29 -5.26
CA PRO A 130 7.38 -4.46 -4.42
C PRO A 130 7.73 -5.69 -5.26
N THR A 131 6.84 -6.00 -6.19
CA THR A 131 6.94 -7.17 -7.07
C THR A 131 8.15 -7.09 -7.98
N LEU A 132 8.44 -5.91 -8.55
CA LEU A 132 9.60 -5.68 -9.41
C LEU A 132 10.92 -5.75 -8.63
N CYS A 133 11.00 -5.20 -7.42
CA CYS A 133 12.16 -5.31 -6.54
C CYS A 133 12.45 -6.78 -6.15
N GLY A 134 11.40 -7.58 -5.91
CA GLY A 134 11.53 -9.01 -5.68
C GLY A 134 12.02 -9.77 -6.92
N ALA A 135 11.44 -9.44 -8.07
CA ALA A 135 11.75 -10.06 -9.36
C ALA A 135 13.18 -9.80 -9.82
N THR A 136 13.68 -8.59 -9.59
CA THR A 136 15.09 -8.19 -9.85
C THR A 136 16.09 -8.76 -8.87
N GLY A 137 15.64 -9.15 -7.68
CA GLY A 137 16.53 -9.66 -6.64
C GLY A 137 17.30 -8.60 -5.88
N MET A 138 16.73 -7.40 -5.76
CA MET A 138 17.19 -6.42 -4.78
C MET A 138 17.28 -7.07 -3.39
N PRO A 139 18.37 -6.88 -2.61
CA PRO A 139 18.49 -7.47 -1.29
C PRO A 139 17.32 -7.08 -0.37
N LEU A 140 16.68 -8.07 0.28
CA LEU A 140 15.49 -7.86 1.11
C LEU A 140 15.72 -6.80 2.21
N ARG A 141 16.90 -6.78 2.84
CA ARG A 141 17.26 -5.77 3.86
C ARG A 141 17.18 -4.35 3.32
N ARG A 142 17.71 -4.12 2.11
CA ARG A 142 17.67 -2.81 1.46
C ARG A 142 16.24 -2.45 1.10
N TYR A 143 15.50 -3.38 0.51
CA TYR A 143 14.09 -3.15 0.18
C TYR A 143 13.25 -2.82 1.42
N LEU A 144 13.40 -3.58 2.50
CA LEU A 144 12.69 -3.38 3.77
C LEU A 144 12.94 -2.00 4.36
N LEU A 145 14.20 -1.55 4.40
CA LEU A 145 14.52 -0.24 4.97
C LEU A 145 13.77 0.88 4.23
N TRP A 146 13.79 0.87 2.90
CA TRP A 146 13.08 1.87 2.09
C TRP A 146 11.56 1.68 2.09
N SER A 147 11.08 0.44 2.20
CA SER A 147 9.66 0.10 2.35
C SER A 147 9.09 0.63 3.67
N VAL A 148 9.83 0.48 4.77
CA VAL A 148 9.43 0.99 6.09
C VAL A 148 9.44 2.51 6.09
N VAL A 149 10.52 3.15 5.62
CA VAL A 149 10.60 4.62 5.54
C VAL A 149 9.45 5.21 4.72
N SER A 150 9.20 4.65 3.53
CA SER A 150 8.10 5.13 2.69
C SER A 150 6.72 4.87 3.30
N SER A 151 6.52 3.73 3.98
CA SER A 151 5.25 3.43 4.66
C SER A 151 5.02 4.31 5.88
N ALA A 152 6.07 4.65 6.62
CA ALA A 152 6.04 5.58 7.75
C ALA A 152 5.76 7.03 7.34
N VAL A 153 6.03 7.41 6.09
CA VAL A 153 5.63 8.73 5.56
C VAL A 153 4.21 8.68 4.98
N TRP A 154 3.91 7.64 4.21
CA TRP A 154 2.65 7.51 3.49
C TRP A 154 1.47 7.27 4.43
N ALA A 155 1.57 6.33 5.37
CA ALA A 155 0.44 5.99 6.23
C ALA A 155 -0.02 7.17 7.10
N PRO A 156 0.86 7.92 7.80
CA PRO A 156 0.42 9.09 8.54
C PRO A 156 -0.18 10.18 7.66
N ALA A 157 0.37 10.42 6.46
CA ALA A 157 -0.20 11.40 5.55
C ALA A 157 -1.66 11.09 5.20
N PHE A 158 -1.98 9.83 4.84
CA PHE A 158 -3.34 9.44 4.49
C PHE A 158 -4.27 9.31 5.70
N VAL A 159 -3.77 8.83 6.85
CA VAL A 159 -4.55 8.82 8.10
C VAL A 159 -4.90 10.24 8.54
N LEU A 160 -3.94 11.17 8.52
CA LEU A 160 -4.17 12.57 8.88
C LEU A 160 -5.10 13.28 7.91
N ILE A 161 -4.97 13.02 6.60
CA ILE A 161 -5.93 13.50 5.60
C ILE A 161 -7.34 13.02 5.98
N GLY A 162 -7.51 11.74 6.30
CA GLY A 162 -8.79 11.20 6.75
C GLY A 162 -9.28 11.79 8.08
N TYR A 163 -8.38 12.06 9.01
CA TYR A 163 -8.68 12.64 10.32
C TYR A 163 -9.14 14.10 10.20
N VAL A 164 -8.53 14.89 9.32
CA VAL A 164 -8.85 16.31 9.10
C VAL A 164 -10.03 16.51 8.14
N ILE A 165 -10.16 15.66 7.12
CA ILE A 165 -11.27 15.70 6.13
C ILE A 165 -12.47 14.89 6.61
N GLY A 166 -12.30 14.04 7.63
CA GLY A 166 -13.38 13.38 8.33
C GLY A 166 -14.48 14.41 8.54
N PRO A 167 -15.71 14.16 8.04
CA PRO A 167 -16.73 15.19 7.98
C PRO A 167 -16.79 15.83 9.35
N ALA A 168 -16.90 17.17 9.38
CA ALA A 168 -17.36 17.85 10.58
C ALA A 168 -18.63 17.11 11.03
N GLY A 169 -18.48 16.15 11.96
CA GLY A 169 -19.59 15.53 12.67
C GLY A 169 -20.26 16.65 13.45
N PRO A 170 -21.59 16.61 13.59
CA PRO A 170 -22.40 17.79 13.89
C PRO A 170 -21.88 18.44 15.18
N GLY A 171 -21.87 19.77 15.19
CA GLY A 171 -21.78 20.51 16.44
C GLY A 171 -22.86 20.10 17.43
#